data_AF-A0A1Q7RJR4-F1
#
_entry.id   AF-A0A1Q7RJR4-F1
#
_cell.length_a   1.000
_cell.length_b   1.000
_cell.length_c   1.000
_cell.angle_alpha   90.00
_cell.angle_beta   90.00
_cell.angle_gamma   90.00
#
_symmetry.space_group_name_H-M   'P 1'
#
loop_
_entity.id
_entity.type
_entity.pdbx_description
1 polymer ?
#
loop_
_entity_poly.entity_id
_entity_poly.type
_entity_poly.pdbx_seq_one_letter_code
_entity_poly.pdbx_strand_id
1 'polypeptide(L)'
;MNSKITYHQQVSYCGKPRCRRCREGIGHGPYWYAYQTVNGRTVRTYVGKEPPAEMQPTSEEATKTTAAELPTSLARLYVLGQFRLEHRNGQQWQTVKDAAMQHQRVRSLLSCLVSNPGRKLGREQVMDMLWPEADFETATHRLDRAVHSLRQLLEPGRSRPATSSLLLTEHQTIQLADQEQLWTDADAFDSLVARARASNDPGQTEQLLEEAMMLYSGDFLPDERSTDWIQTRREGLRRNWIGLLLELADLRTAREALSSATDTLDRLLAVDPTNEAAVQRLIVLLARSGRRGEAIRAFQRFADVLKQEYNIAPLLETRSLYETVQRGEDPAVLLREQGNLEGRLL
;
A
#
# COMPACT_ATOMS: atom_id res chain seq x y z
N MET A 1 -38.44 11.62 10.08
CA MET A 1 -37.40 10.65 10.49
C MET A 1 -36.54 10.38 9.26
N ASN A 2 -35.42 11.08 9.08
CA ASN A 2 -34.55 10.87 7.92
C ASN A 2 -33.78 9.56 8.12
N SER A 3 -34.07 8.55 7.33
CA SER A 3 -33.28 7.32 7.27
C SER A 3 -31.86 7.66 6.82
N LYS A 4 -30.89 7.54 7.74
CA LYS A 4 -29.46 7.79 7.50
C LYS A 4 -28.96 6.90 6.36
N ILE A 5 -28.40 7.51 5.32
CA ILE A 5 -27.77 6.81 4.20
C ILE A 5 -26.27 6.69 4.53
N THR A 6 -25.72 5.48 4.47
CA THR A 6 -24.27 5.26 4.56
C THR A 6 -23.75 4.79 3.21
N TYR A 7 -22.51 5.16 2.88
CA TYR A 7 -21.92 4.82 1.59
C TYR A 7 -20.64 4.02 1.78
N HIS A 8 -20.46 3.00 0.96
CA HIS A 8 -19.29 2.12 1.03
C HIS A 8 -18.75 1.82 -0.36
N GLN A 9 -17.43 1.80 -0.49
CA GLN A 9 -16.76 1.35 -1.71
C GLN A 9 -16.56 -0.17 -1.65
N GLN A 10 -17.01 -0.89 -2.67
CA GLN A 10 -16.98 -2.36 -2.68
C GLN A 10 -16.65 -2.91 -4.07
N VAL A 11 -15.96 -4.05 -4.09
CA VAL A 11 -15.76 -4.86 -5.28
C VAL A 11 -16.97 -5.75 -5.51
N SER A 12 -17.43 -5.84 -6.76
CA SER A 12 -18.65 -6.55 -7.16
C SER A 12 -18.34 -7.73 -8.07
N TYR A 13 -19.02 -8.86 -7.87
CA TYR A 13 -18.85 -10.06 -8.69
C TYR A 13 -20.09 -10.28 -9.55
N CYS A 14 -19.90 -10.34 -10.87
CA CYS A 14 -21.03 -10.35 -11.81
C CYS A 14 -21.70 -11.73 -11.98
N GLY A 15 -21.15 -12.79 -11.38
CA GLY A 15 -21.68 -14.15 -11.46
C GLY A 15 -21.63 -14.80 -12.85
N LYS A 16 -21.07 -14.13 -13.88
CA LYS A 16 -21.01 -14.67 -15.24
C LYS A 16 -19.93 -15.77 -15.35
N PRO A 17 -20.25 -16.98 -15.83
CA PRO A 17 -19.29 -18.10 -15.89
C PRO A 17 -18.02 -17.82 -16.71
N ARG A 18 -18.12 -16.93 -17.70
CA ARG A 18 -17.01 -16.52 -18.58
C ARG A 18 -16.27 -15.27 -18.11
N CYS A 19 -16.61 -14.69 -16.97
CA CYS A 19 -15.92 -13.50 -16.49
C CYS A 19 -14.56 -13.86 -15.85
N ARG A 20 -13.47 -13.52 -16.56
CA ARG A 20 -12.10 -13.77 -16.12
C ARG A 20 -11.76 -13.13 -14.77
N ARG A 21 -12.03 -11.83 -14.60
CA ARG A 21 -11.75 -11.10 -13.34
C ARG A 21 -12.49 -11.66 -12.13
N CYS A 22 -13.72 -12.14 -12.29
CA CYS A 22 -14.45 -12.77 -11.19
C CYS A 22 -13.91 -14.16 -10.84
N ARG A 23 -13.46 -14.94 -11.85
CA ARG A 23 -12.88 -16.28 -11.64
C ARG A 23 -11.51 -16.22 -10.97
N GLU A 24 -10.75 -15.19 -11.26
CA GLU A 24 -9.44 -14.91 -10.66
C GLU A 24 -9.55 -14.19 -9.30
N GLY A 25 -10.77 -14.05 -8.72
CA GLY A 25 -10.97 -13.43 -7.41
C GLY A 25 -10.83 -11.90 -7.37
N ILE A 26 -10.59 -11.24 -8.51
CA ILE A 26 -10.34 -9.80 -8.62
C ILE A 26 -11.66 -8.99 -8.56
N GLY A 27 -12.76 -9.55 -9.08
CA GLY A 27 -14.05 -8.86 -9.17
C GLY A 27 -14.06 -7.62 -10.07
N HIS A 28 -15.11 -6.80 -9.97
CA HIS A 28 -15.28 -5.54 -10.70
C HIS A 28 -15.42 -4.36 -9.75
N GLY A 29 -14.82 -3.22 -10.08
CA GLY A 29 -14.82 -2.03 -9.24
C GLY A 29 -13.41 -1.64 -8.82
N PRO A 30 -13.24 -0.95 -7.69
CA PRO A 30 -14.25 -0.72 -6.65
C PRO A 30 -15.35 0.29 -7.07
N TYR A 31 -16.60 0.05 -6.63
CA TYR A 31 -17.76 0.90 -6.89
C TYR A 31 -18.40 1.38 -5.58
N TRP A 32 -19.01 2.55 -5.60
CA TRP A 32 -19.77 3.09 -4.49
C TRP A 32 -21.18 2.53 -4.42
N TYR A 33 -21.59 2.14 -3.22
CA TYR A 33 -22.92 1.68 -2.88
C TYR A 33 -23.51 2.50 -1.73
N ALA A 34 -24.77 2.89 -1.85
CA ALA A 34 -25.54 3.51 -0.79
C ALA A 34 -26.33 2.44 -0.04
N TYR A 35 -26.36 2.55 1.28
CA TYR A 35 -27.06 1.67 2.20
C TYR A 35 -28.05 2.51 3.00
N GLN A 36 -29.33 2.14 2.95
CA GLN A 36 -30.36 2.84 3.70
C GLN A 36 -31.32 1.83 4.32
N THR A 37 -31.71 2.06 5.57
CA THR A 37 -32.76 1.25 6.22
C THR A 37 -34.13 1.82 5.89
N VAL A 38 -34.91 1.06 5.13
CA VAL A 38 -36.30 1.37 4.78
C VAL A 38 -37.19 0.27 5.36
N ASN A 39 -38.10 0.64 6.28
CA ASN A 39 -39.01 -0.30 6.95
C ASN A 39 -38.30 -1.49 7.61
N GLY A 40 -37.16 -1.24 8.28
CA GLY A 40 -36.37 -2.28 8.95
C GLY A 40 -35.56 -3.20 8.04
N ARG A 41 -35.53 -2.94 6.72
CA ARG A 41 -34.70 -3.66 5.75
C ARG A 41 -33.63 -2.75 5.17
N THR A 42 -32.39 -3.22 5.14
CA THR A 42 -31.29 -2.51 4.49
C THR A 42 -31.39 -2.68 2.98
N VAL A 43 -31.61 -1.57 2.28
CA VAL A 43 -31.60 -1.50 0.82
C VAL A 43 -30.22 -1.04 0.37
N ARG A 44 -29.64 -1.78 -0.58
CA ARG A 44 -28.36 -1.47 -1.21
C ARG A 44 -28.60 -0.95 -2.63
N THR A 45 -28.11 0.25 -2.92
CA THR A 45 -28.23 0.89 -4.23
C THR A 45 -26.86 1.17 -4.83
N TYR A 46 -26.66 0.79 -6.09
CA TYR A 46 -25.44 1.11 -6.83
C TYR A 46 -25.38 2.60 -7.13
N VAL A 47 -24.27 3.26 -6.78
CA VAL A 47 -24.07 4.70 -7.02
C VAL A 47 -23.20 4.94 -8.25
N GLY A 48 -22.04 4.29 -8.36
CA GLY A 48 -21.12 4.52 -9.47
C GLY A 48 -19.66 4.22 -9.17
N LYS A 49 -18.75 4.66 -10.04
CA LYS A 49 -17.29 4.56 -9.83
C LYS A 49 -16.73 5.66 -8.94
N GLU A 50 -17.40 6.82 -8.91
CA GLU A 50 -17.02 7.99 -8.14
C GLU A 50 -17.90 8.13 -6.89
N PRO A 51 -17.40 8.74 -5.80
CA PRO A 51 -18.20 8.97 -4.61
C PRO A 51 -19.36 9.93 -4.92
N PRO A 52 -20.55 9.73 -4.31
CA PRO A 52 -21.67 10.67 -4.42
C PRO A 52 -21.26 12.09 -4.04
N ALA A 53 -21.87 13.09 -4.68
CA ALA A 53 -21.53 14.51 -4.54
C ALA A 53 -21.56 15.02 -3.08
N GLU A 54 -22.42 14.44 -2.24
CA GLU A 54 -22.55 14.73 -0.81
C GLU A 54 -21.33 14.28 0.02
N MET A 55 -20.52 13.38 -0.52
CA MET A 55 -19.29 12.85 0.08
C MET A 55 -18.03 13.40 -0.61
N GLN A 56 -18.20 14.21 -1.65
CA GLN A 56 -17.12 15.01 -2.18
C GLN A 56 -16.88 16.14 -1.17
N PRO A 57 -15.65 16.37 -0.72
CA PRO A 57 -15.38 17.43 0.25
C PRO A 57 -15.89 18.74 -0.34
N THR A 58 -16.74 19.45 0.41
CA THR A 58 -17.01 20.84 0.11
C THR A 58 -15.67 21.56 0.11
N SER A 59 -15.46 22.47 -0.85
CA SER A 59 -14.20 23.18 -1.07
C SER A 59 -13.70 23.96 0.17
N GLU A 60 -14.47 24.01 1.26
CA GLU A 60 -14.13 24.64 2.53
C GLU A 60 -13.67 23.64 3.62
N GLU A 61 -14.07 22.36 3.57
CA GLU A 61 -13.69 21.35 4.59
C GLU A 61 -12.37 20.62 4.27
N ALA A 62 -11.92 20.65 3.02
CA ALA A 62 -10.58 20.17 2.62
C ALA A 62 -9.42 21.01 3.21
N THR A 63 -9.73 22.14 3.84
CA THR A 63 -8.76 23.11 4.39
C THR A 63 -8.48 22.95 5.88
N LYS A 64 -9.06 21.95 6.56
CA LYS A 64 -8.81 21.69 7.99
C LYS A 64 -8.34 20.27 8.24
N THR A 65 -7.23 19.90 7.61
CA THR A 65 -6.36 18.84 8.13
C THR A 65 -4.95 19.35 8.00
N THR A 66 -4.41 19.77 9.14
CA THR A 66 -3.01 20.08 9.43
C THR A 66 -2.28 20.87 8.34
N ALA A 67 -2.20 22.19 8.56
CA ALA A 67 -1.11 23.02 8.06
C ALA A 67 0.23 22.55 8.68
N ALA A 68 0.70 21.37 8.27
CA ALA A 68 2.11 21.07 8.23
C ALA A 68 2.61 21.68 6.92
N GLU A 69 3.68 22.47 6.99
CA GLU A 69 4.26 23.22 5.88
C GLU A 69 4.21 22.44 4.56
N LEU A 70 3.65 23.08 3.53
CA LEU A 70 3.60 22.53 2.17
C LEU A 70 5.01 22.06 1.78
N PRO A 71 5.21 20.80 1.38
CA PRO A 71 6.53 20.35 0.97
C PRO A 71 7.02 21.23 -0.18
N THR A 72 8.26 21.69 -0.07
CA THR A 72 9.02 22.49 -1.06
C THR A 72 9.29 21.72 -2.36
N SER A 73 8.80 20.47 -2.45
CA SER A 73 9.10 19.55 -3.53
C SER A 73 8.71 20.11 -4.90
N LEU A 74 9.64 19.97 -5.83
CA LEU A 74 9.47 20.36 -7.23
C LEU A 74 8.73 19.27 -8.01
N ALA A 75 8.86 18.01 -7.57
CA ALA A 75 8.24 16.85 -8.20
C ALA A 75 7.77 15.79 -7.20
N ARG A 76 6.79 14.99 -7.61
CA ARG A 76 6.27 13.80 -6.91
C ARG A 76 6.34 12.60 -7.82
N LEU A 77 6.89 11.50 -7.32
CA LEU A 77 7.00 10.25 -8.03
C LEU A 77 6.28 9.15 -7.26
N TYR A 78 5.22 8.63 -7.86
CA TYR A 78 4.47 7.49 -7.36
C TYR A 78 5.06 6.21 -7.97
N VAL A 79 5.36 5.25 -7.11
CA VAL A 79 5.93 3.95 -7.46
C VAL A 79 5.24 2.78 -6.75
N LEU A 80 4.32 3.04 -5.81
CA LEU A 80 3.50 2.02 -5.16
C LEU A 80 2.17 1.85 -5.90
N GLY A 81 2.05 0.79 -6.70
CA GLY A 81 0.86 0.43 -7.48
C GLY A 81 0.78 1.07 -8.86
N GLN A 82 1.31 2.28 -9.06
CA GLN A 82 1.36 2.93 -10.38
C GLN A 82 2.63 3.77 -10.52
N PHE A 83 3.23 3.77 -11.71
CA PHE A 83 4.43 4.55 -12.01
C PHE A 83 4.05 5.91 -12.62
N ARG A 84 3.99 6.95 -11.78
CA ARG A 84 3.48 8.29 -12.16
C ARG A 84 4.40 9.39 -11.65
N LEU A 85 4.77 10.32 -12.52
CA LEU A 85 5.50 11.54 -12.16
C LEU A 85 4.57 12.74 -12.24
N GLU A 86 4.64 13.62 -11.26
CA GLU A 86 3.93 14.89 -11.21
C GLU A 86 4.91 16.03 -10.95
N HIS A 87 4.71 17.16 -11.62
CA HIS A 87 5.45 18.39 -11.36
C HIS A 87 4.56 19.41 -10.70
N ARG A 88 5.19 20.29 -9.94
CA ARG A 88 4.51 21.45 -9.35
C ARG A 88 4.47 22.60 -10.34
N ASN A 89 3.27 23.10 -10.63
CA ASN A 89 3.04 24.34 -11.38
C ASN A 89 2.25 25.31 -10.48
N GLY A 90 2.97 26.22 -9.82
CA GLY A 90 2.41 27.07 -8.78
C GLY A 90 1.92 26.25 -7.58
N GLN A 91 0.61 26.32 -7.30
CA GLN A 91 -0.02 25.53 -6.24
C GLN A 91 -0.61 24.19 -6.72
N GLN A 92 -0.59 23.92 -8.03
CA GLN A 92 -1.21 22.72 -8.60
C GLN A 92 -0.16 21.66 -8.97
N TRP A 93 -0.55 20.39 -8.81
CA TRP A 93 0.20 19.24 -9.28
C TRP A 93 -0.32 18.81 -10.65
N GLN A 94 0.60 18.62 -11.60
CA GLN A 94 0.27 18.19 -12.95
C GLN A 94 1.01 16.90 -13.29
N THR A 95 0.26 15.86 -13.66
CA THR A 95 0.84 14.60 -14.14
C THR A 95 1.61 14.82 -15.44
N VAL A 96 2.85 14.34 -15.45
CA VAL A 96 3.70 14.36 -16.64
C VAL A 96 3.18 13.34 -17.64
N LYS A 97 2.62 13.84 -18.75
CA LYS A 97 2.12 13.02 -19.88
C LYS A 97 3.18 12.74 -20.94
N ASP A 98 4.43 13.15 -20.68
CA ASP A 98 5.52 13.06 -21.64
C ASP A 98 5.74 11.61 -22.10
N ALA A 99 5.87 11.41 -23.41
CA ALA A 99 6.23 10.11 -23.99
C ALA A 99 7.58 9.60 -23.42
N ALA A 100 8.44 10.51 -22.95
CA ALA A 100 9.68 10.17 -22.26
C ALA A 100 9.46 9.33 -20.98
N MET A 101 8.33 9.45 -20.28
CA MET A 101 7.96 8.55 -19.17
C MET A 101 7.75 7.10 -19.63
N GLN A 102 7.45 6.90 -20.91
CA GLN A 102 7.27 5.57 -21.52
C GLN A 102 8.58 5.03 -22.09
N HIS A 103 9.65 5.83 -22.16
CA HIS A 103 10.93 5.36 -22.64
C HIS A 103 11.57 4.42 -21.62
N GLN A 104 11.73 3.14 -22.01
CA GLN A 104 12.27 2.10 -21.14
C GLN A 104 13.57 2.52 -20.44
N ARG A 105 14.51 3.14 -21.15
CA ARG A 105 15.79 3.59 -20.57
C ARG A 105 15.63 4.59 -19.41
N VAL A 106 14.65 5.49 -19.49
CA VAL A 106 14.39 6.50 -18.46
C VAL A 106 13.73 5.84 -17.26
N ARG A 107 12.73 4.98 -17.52
CA ARG A 107 12.07 4.18 -16.49
C ARG A 107 13.05 3.29 -15.75
N SER A 108 13.94 2.60 -16.46
CA SER A 108 14.92 1.69 -15.85
C SER A 108 15.93 2.43 -14.97
N LEU A 109 16.47 3.58 -15.43
CA LEU A 109 17.37 4.40 -14.59
C LEU A 109 16.64 4.94 -13.36
N LEU A 110 15.44 5.48 -13.53
CA LEU A 110 14.65 6.02 -12.42
C LEU A 110 14.30 4.93 -11.41
N SER A 111 13.83 3.78 -11.89
CA SER A 111 13.52 2.59 -11.08
C SER A 111 14.75 2.11 -10.31
N CYS A 112 15.90 2.06 -10.98
CA CYS A 112 17.18 1.67 -10.38
C CYS A 112 17.53 2.59 -9.21
N LEU A 113 17.45 3.90 -9.40
CA LEU A 113 17.74 4.86 -8.34
C LEU A 113 16.74 4.76 -7.18
N VAL A 114 15.43 4.77 -7.43
CA VAL A 114 14.42 4.70 -6.34
C VAL A 114 14.40 3.37 -5.58
N SER A 115 14.97 2.31 -6.15
CA SER A 115 15.07 1.03 -5.47
C SER A 115 16.26 0.94 -4.53
N ASN A 116 17.22 1.87 -4.63
CA ASN A 116 18.44 1.85 -3.85
C ASN A 116 18.37 2.81 -2.66
N PRO A 117 18.95 2.42 -1.50
CA PRO A 117 19.04 3.30 -0.33
C PRO A 117 19.65 4.66 -0.67
N GLY A 118 19.02 5.74 -0.18
CA GLY A 118 19.47 7.12 -0.45
C GLY A 118 19.34 7.54 -1.92
N ARG A 119 18.70 6.73 -2.76
CA ARG A 119 18.49 6.95 -4.19
C ARG A 119 19.78 7.22 -4.98
N LYS A 120 20.86 6.57 -4.55
CA LYS A 120 22.22 6.84 -5.00
C LYS A 120 22.90 5.55 -5.46
N LEU A 121 23.58 5.64 -6.60
CA LEU A 121 24.39 4.56 -7.15
C LEU A 121 25.65 5.10 -7.81
N GLY A 122 26.70 4.27 -7.87
CA GLY A 122 27.85 4.51 -8.72
C GLY A 122 27.49 4.36 -10.20
N ARG A 123 28.15 5.12 -11.09
CA ARG A 123 27.91 5.03 -12.54
C ARG A 123 28.18 3.62 -13.08
N GLU A 124 29.27 3.00 -12.67
CA GLU A 124 29.60 1.61 -13.04
C GLU A 124 28.54 0.63 -12.56
N GLN A 125 28.07 0.76 -11.32
CA GLN A 125 26.97 -0.08 -10.80
C GLN A 125 25.70 0.07 -11.64
N VAL A 126 25.34 1.29 -12.05
CA VAL A 126 24.18 1.51 -12.93
C VAL A 126 24.40 0.86 -14.30
N MET A 127 25.61 0.95 -14.85
CA MET A 127 25.94 0.31 -16.13
C MET A 127 25.80 -1.21 -16.06
N ASP A 128 26.38 -1.83 -15.03
CA ASP A 128 26.32 -3.28 -14.82
C ASP A 128 24.88 -3.75 -14.56
N MET A 129 24.08 -2.97 -13.80
CA MET A 129 22.70 -3.31 -13.50
C MET A 129 21.75 -3.18 -14.69
N LEU A 130 21.96 -2.19 -15.56
CA LEU A 130 21.03 -1.89 -16.66
C LEU A 130 21.45 -2.50 -18.00
N TRP A 131 22.76 -2.66 -18.21
CA TRP A 131 23.33 -3.15 -19.47
C TRP A 131 24.52 -4.09 -19.22
N PRO A 132 24.33 -5.23 -18.51
CA PRO A 132 25.40 -6.15 -18.16
C PRO A 132 26.15 -6.72 -19.37
N GLU A 133 25.48 -6.81 -20.53
CA GLU A 133 26.04 -7.36 -21.78
C GLU A 133 26.77 -6.32 -22.65
N ALA A 134 26.77 -5.03 -22.26
CA ALA A 134 27.41 -3.98 -23.05
C ALA A 134 28.87 -3.78 -22.63
N ASP A 135 29.74 -3.49 -23.60
CA ASP A 135 31.08 -2.98 -23.28
C ASP A 135 31.00 -1.60 -22.57
N PHE A 136 32.11 -1.22 -21.93
CA PHE A 136 32.19 -0.03 -21.10
C PHE A 136 31.84 1.26 -21.85
N GLU A 137 32.29 1.41 -23.10
CA GLU A 137 32.05 2.61 -23.91
C GLU A 137 30.57 2.72 -24.29
N THR A 138 29.98 1.61 -24.73
CA THR A 138 28.56 1.51 -25.07
C THR A 138 27.68 1.77 -23.86
N ALA A 139 28.00 1.17 -22.71
CA ALA A 139 27.26 1.36 -21.46
C ALA A 139 27.34 2.83 -20.99
N THR A 140 28.52 3.45 -21.10
CA THR A 140 28.72 4.88 -20.79
C THR A 140 27.83 5.77 -21.66
N HIS A 141 27.83 5.55 -22.98
CA HIS A 141 26.99 6.31 -23.90
C HIS A 141 25.48 6.10 -23.67
N ARG A 142 25.07 4.90 -23.27
CA ARG A 142 23.67 4.63 -22.90
C ARG A 142 23.29 5.33 -21.61
N LEU A 143 24.18 5.30 -20.62
CA LEU A 143 23.98 5.97 -19.35
C LEU A 143 23.84 7.48 -19.53
N ASP A 144 24.73 8.12 -20.29
CA ASP A 144 24.68 9.56 -20.51
C ASP A 144 23.40 10.00 -21.22
N ARG A 145 22.92 9.19 -22.19
CA ARG A 145 21.63 9.43 -22.84
C ARG A 145 20.44 9.24 -21.90
N ALA A 146 20.50 8.25 -21.00
CA ALA A 146 19.47 8.02 -19.99
C ALA A 146 19.43 9.18 -18.97
N VAL A 147 20.59 9.59 -18.44
CA VAL A 147 20.75 10.74 -17.53
C VAL A 147 20.25 12.03 -18.19
N HIS A 148 20.60 12.27 -19.45
CA HIS A 148 20.13 13.43 -20.19
C HIS A 148 18.59 13.43 -20.34
N SER A 149 18.02 12.29 -20.72
CA SER A 149 16.57 12.14 -20.90
C SER A 149 15.82 12.29 -19.57
N LEU A 150 16.35 11.70 -18.49
CA LEU A 150 15.77 11.79 -17.15
C LEU A 150 15.82 13.22 -16.60
N ARG A 151 16.89 13.98 -16.89
CA ARG A 151 16.97 15.41 -16.54
C ARG A 151 15.91 16.25 -17.24
N GLN A 152 15.72 16.06 -18.54
CA GLN A 152 14.66 16.76 -19.27
C GLN A 152 13.27 16.40 -18.74
N LEU A 153 13.09 15.12 -18.38
CA LEU A 153 11.85 14.64 -17.81
C LEU A 153 11.56 15.24 -16.43
N LEU A 154 12.54 15.30 -15.53
CA LEU A 154 12.35 15.82 -14.16
C LEU A 154 12.31 17.35 -14.13
N GLU A 155 13.02 18.02 -15.05
CA GLU A 155 13.18 19.48 -15.06
C GLU A 155 12.98 20.06 -16.48
N PRO A 156 11.75 20.01 -17.04
CA PRO A 156 11.49 20.41 -18.42
C PRO A 156 11.74 21.90 -18.69
N GLY A 157 11.66 22.75 -17.67
CA GLY A 157 11.91 24.19 -17.75
C GLY A 157 13.37 24.60 -17.52
N ARG A 158 14.31 23.64 -17.43
CA ARG A 158 15.70 23.96 -17.06
C ARG A 158 16.43 24.67 -18.20
N SER A 159 16.75 25.95 -17.99
CA SER A 159 17.66 26.69 -18.86
C SER A 159 19.07 26.11 -18.80
N ARG A 160 19.60 25.62 -19.93
CA ARG A 160 21.02 25.27 -20.02
C ARG A 160 21.85 26.55 -19.87
N PRO A 161 22.96 26.57 -19.10
CA PRO A 161 23.76 25.44 -18.63
C PRO A 161 23.52 25.01 -17.16
N ALA A 162 22.35 25.29 -16.56
CA ALA A 162 22.13 25.02 -15.13
C ALA A 162 22.35 23.54 -14.76
N THR A 163 22.94 23.33 -13.58
CA THR A 163 23.02 22.02 -12.92
C THR A 163 21.61 21.53 -12.56
N SER A 164 21.41 20.22 -12.59
CA SER A 164 20.14 19.60 -12.21
C SER A 164 20.03 19.60 -10.69
N SER A 165 18.92 20.07 -10.12
CA SER A 165 18.68 19.91 -8.67
C SER A 165 18.06 18.56 -8.34
N LEU A 166 17.34 17.95 -9.29
CA LEU A 166 16.62 16.68 -9.09
C LEU A 166 17.42 15.42 -9.45
N LEU A 167 18.43 15.52 -10.32
CA LEU A 167 19.33 14.42 -10.70
C LEU A 167 20.80 14.86 -10.65
N LEU A 168 21.41 14.64 -9.48
CA LEU A 168 22.78 14.98 -9.16
C LEU A 168 23.73 13.97 -9.79
N THR A 169 24.81 14.47 -10.42
CA THR A 169 25.91 13.64 -10.91
C THR A 169 27.21 14.21 -10.40
N GLU A 170 27.69 13.69 -9.27
CA GLU A 170 28.92 14.13 -8.61
C GLU A 170 29.78 12.90 -8.27
N HIS A 171 31.11 13.02 -8.33
CA HIS A 171 32.06 12.00 -7.86
C HIS A 171 31.77 10.56 -8.36
N GLN A 172 31.49 10.40 -9.66
CA GLN A 172 31.11 9.12 -10.27
C GLN A 172 29.83 8.45 -9.74
N THR A 173 28.97 9.23 -9.08
CA THR A 173 27.66 8.76 -8.62
C THR A 173 26.53 9.46 -9.36
N ILE A 174 25.39 8.77 -9.42
CA ILE A 174 24.10 9.30 -9.88
C ILE A 174 23.16 9.21 -8.70
N GLN A 175 22.55 10.34 -8.35
CA GLN A 175 21.68 10.44 -7.20
C GLN A 175 20.43 11.24 -7.53
N LEU A 176 19.26 10.72 -7.17
CA LEU A 176 18.04 11.53 -7.15
C LEU A 176 18.05 12.42 -5.91
N ALA A 177 17.42 13.59 -6.04
CA ALA A 177 17.22 14.46 -4.89
C ALA A 177 16.47 13.76 -3.74
N ASP A 178 16.63 14.32 -2.55
CA ASP A 178 15.98 13.86 -1.33
C ASP A 178 14.45 13.99 -1.39
N GLN A 179 13.80 13.55 -0.31
CA GLN A 179 12.35 13.59 -0.16
C GLN A 179 11.77 15.01 -0.15
N GLU A 180 12.56 16.02 0.21
CA GLU A 180 12.12 17.42 0.24
C GLU A 180 11.97 17.99 -1.16
N GLN A 181 12.86 17.64 -2.09
CA GLN A 181 12.83 18.14 -3.47
C GLN A 181 12.09 17.21 -4.44
N LEU A 182 12.27 15.89 -4.30
CA LEU A 182 11.58 14.85 -5.06
C LEU A 182 10.87 13.92 -4.09
N TRP A 183 9.59 14.14 -3.86
CA TRP A 183 8.83 13.27 -2.98
C TRP A 183 8.56 11.93 -3.68
N THR A 184 8.81 10.80 -3.02
CA THR A 184 8.33 9.48 -3.46
C THR A 184 7.37 8.87 -2.45
N ASP A 185 6.35 8.15 -2.92
CA ASP A 185 5.40 7.45 -2.05
C ASP A 185 6.06 6.30 -1.28
N ALA A 186 7.02 5.59 -1.88
CA ALA A 186 7.80 4.54 -1.23
C ALA A 186 8.65 5.06 -0.04
N ASP A 187 9.36 6.18 -0.21
CA ASP A 187 10.18 6.70 0.89
C ASP A 187 9.34 7.45 1.93
N ALA A 188 8.23 8.06 1.52
CA ALA A 188 7.23 8.60 2.46
C ALA A 188 6.63 7.49 3.33
N PHE A 189 6.29 6.35 2.70
CA PHE A 189 5.80 5.16 3.39
C PHE A 189 6.81 4.66 4.43
N ASP A 190 8.08 4.44 4.03
CA ASP A 190 9.12 3.99 4.95
C ASP A 190 9.35 4.98 6.09
N SER A 191 9.34 6.29 5.81
CA SER A 191 9.48 7.33 6.82
C SER A 191 8.35 7.31 7.84
N LEU A 192 7.10 7.16 7.40
CA LEU A 192 5.94 7.08 8.30
C LEU A 192 6.00 5.81 9.16
N VAL A 193 6.35 4.67 8.58
CA VAL A 193 6.53 3.40 9.34
C VAL A 193 7.67 3.53 10.35
N ALA A 194 8.79 4.16 9.99
CA ALA A 194 9.90 4.38 10.91
C ALA A 194 9.52 5.32 12.07
N ARG A 195 8.78 6.41 11.79
CA ARG A 195 8.28 7.34 12.81
C ARG A 195 7.26 6.67 13.73
N ALA A 196 6.38 5.82 13.20
CA ALA A 196 5.41 5.06 13.98
C ALA A 196 6.11 4.12 14.98
N ARG A 197 7.14 3.39 14.52
CA ARG A 197 7.97 2.51 15.36
C ARG A 197 8.74 3.26 16.45
N ALA A 198 9.12 4.51 16.19
CA ALA A 198 9.83 5.36 17.15
C ALA A 198 8.88 6.09 18.13
N SER A 199 7.57 6.10 17.87
CA SER A 199 6.59 6.74 18.74
C SER A 199 6.24 5.85 19.94
N ASN A 200 6.07 6.48 21.09
CA ASN A 200 5.60 5.83 22.32
C ASN A 200 4.12 6.14 22.61
N ASP A 201 3.47 6.95 21.79
CA ASP A 201 2.06 7.30 21.93
C ASP A 201 1.20 6.47 20.96
N PRO A 202 0.34 5.56 21.44
CA PRO A 202 -0.52 4.74 20.59
C PRO A 202 -1.38 5.54 19.62
N GLY A 203 -1.84 6.74 20.02
CA GLY A 203 -2.66 7.60 19.16
C GLY A 203 -1.86 8.14 17.98
N GLN A 204 -0.66 8.66 18.25
CA GLN A 204 0.28 9.08 17.20
C GLN A 204 0.72 7.90 16.32
N THR A 205 1.02 6.74 16.90
CA THR A 205 1.36 5.53 16.14
C THR A 205 0.25 5.15 15.18
N GLU A 206 -1.01 5.08 15.66
CA GLU A 206 -2.17 4.77 14.80
C GLU A 206 -2.27 5.76 13.63
N GLN A 207 -2.18 7.07 13.91
CA GLN A 207 -2.26 8.10 12.87
C GLN A 207 -1.17 7.93 11.79
N LEU A 208 0.08 7.71 12.21
CA LEU A 208 1.20 7.54 11.27
C LEU A 208 1.03 6.27 10.42
N LEU A 209 0.53 5.18 11.01
CA LEU A 209 0.27 3.94 10.28
C LEU A 209 -0.91 4.08 9.31
N GLU A 210 -1.95 4.83 9.68
CA GLU A 210 -3.07 5.16 8.77
C GLU A 210 -2.59 5.96 7.56
N GLU A 211 -1.76 6.99 7.78
CA GLU A 211 -1.15 7.76 6.70
C GLU A 211 -0.28 6.86 5.80
N ALA A 212 0.52 5.96 6.37
CA ALA A 212 1.33 5.01 5.60
C ALA A 212 0.47 4.04 4.78
N MET A 213 -0.61 3.51 5.37
CA MET A 213 -1.55 2.62 4.71
C MET A 213 -2.17 3.24 3.45
N MET A 214 -2.40 4.57 3.47
CA MET A 214 -2.98 5.30 2.34
C MET A 214 -2.01 5.50 1.18
N LEU A 215 -0.70 5.52 1.44
CA LEU A 215 0.34 5.62 0.40
C LEU A 215 0.53 4.31 -0.36
N TYR A 216 0.36 3.17 0.33
CA TYR A 216 0.55 1.85 -0.28
C TYR A 216 -0.68 1.43 -1.09
N SER A 217 -0.70 1.83 -2.36
CA SER A 217 -1.83 1.55 -3.27
C SER A 217 -1.67 0.27 -4.11
N GLY A 218 -0.48 -0.34 -4.08
CA GLY A 218 -0.17 -1.61 -4.75
C GLY A 218 1.32 -1.92 -4.69
N ASP A 219 1.73 -3.03 -5.30
CA ASP A 219 3.13 -3.46 -5.31
C ASP A 219 4.05 -2.38 -5.89
N PHE A 220 5.28 -2.31 -5.38
CA PHE A 220 6.31 -1.40 -5.86
C PHE A 220 6.71 -1.71 -7.31
N LEU A 221 6.61 -0.72 -8.20
CA LEU A 221 6.93 -0.82 -9.63
C LEU A 221 6.32 -2.07 -10.30
N PRO A 222 4.99 -2.25 -10.32
CA PRO A 222 4.36 -3.54 -10.66
C PRO A 222 4.57 -3.96 -12.13
N ASP A 223 4.87 -3.00 -13.00
CA ASP A 223 5.19 -3.25 -14.42
C ASP A 223 6.63 -3.73 -14.64
N GLU A 224 7.53 -3.52 -13.68
CA GLU A 224 8.94 -3.88 -13.78
C GLU A 224 9.18 -5.25 -13.12
N ARG A 225 9.35 -6.30 -13.92
CA ARG A 225 9.34 -7.70 -13.42
C ARG A 225 10.72 -8.34 -13.31
N SER A 226 11.75 -7.74 -13.91
CA SER A 226 12.91 -8.47 -14.41
C SER A 226 14.20 -8.32 -13.60
N THR A 227 14.20 -7.62 -12.46
CA THR A 227 15.45 -7.26 -11.79
C THR A 227 15.43 -7.48 -10.28
N ASP A 228 16.46 -8.19 -9.78
CA ASP A 228 16.57 -8.63 -8.39
C ASP A 228 16.52 -7.50 -7.37
N TRP A 229 17.11 -6.34 -7.71
CA TRP A 229 17.09 -5.16 -6.84
C TRP A 229 15.69 -4.54 -6.69
N ILE A 230 14.83 -4.64 -7.72
CA ILE A 230 13.41 -4.24 -7.61
C ILE A 230 12.69 -5.20 -6.67
N GLN A 231 12.91 -6.51 -6.86
CA GLN A 231 12.25 -7.53 -6.06
C GLN A 231 12.60 -7.38 -4.58
N THR A 232 13.88 -7.14 -4.27
CA THR A 232 14.34 -6.93 -2.90
C THR A 232 13.64 -5.73 -2.24
N ARG A 233 13.55 -4.58 -2.95
CA ARG A 233 12.85 -3.39 -2.45
C ARG A 233 11.35 -3.64 -2.31
N ARG A 234 10.73 -4.28 -3.30
CA ARG A 234 9.30 -4.63 -3.32
C ARG A 234 8.92 -5.53 -2.15
N GLU A 235 9.69 -6.58 -1.90
CA GLU A 235 9.48 -7.50 -0.79
C GLU A 235 9.67 -6.81 0.57
N GLY A 236 10.67 -5.93 0.69
CA GLY A 236 10.85 -5.10 1.89
C GLY A 236 9.63 -4.23 2.18
N LEU A 237 9.15 -3.49 1.17
CA LEU A 237 7.98 -2.63 1.28
C LEU A 237 6.70 -3.44 1.58
N ARG A 238 6.51 -4.60 0.92
CA ARG A 238 5.37 -5.49 1.16
C ARG A 238 5.38 -6.07 2.59
N ARG A 239 6.53 -6.50 3.09
CA ARG A 239 6.68 -6.98 4.48
C ARG A 239 6.33 -5.88 5.49
N ASN A 240 6.84 -4.67 5.28
CA ASN A 240 6.49 -3.52 6.11
C ASN A 240 4.98 -3.23 6.05
N TRP A 241 4.37 -3.32 4.86
CA TRP A 241 2.93 -3.12 4.69
C TRP A 241 2.07 -4.13 5.44
N ILE A 242 2.43 -5.41 5.37
CA ILE A 242 1.75 -6.47 6.13
C ILE A 242 1.87 -6.22 7.64
N GLY A 243 3.09 -5.92 8.11
CA GLY A 243 3.33 -5.64 9.53
C GLY A 243 2.52 -4.45 10.04
N LEU A 244 2.45 -3.37 9.25
CA LEU A 244 1.68 -2.17 9.60
C LEU A 244 0.18 -2.47 9.73
N LEU A 245 -0.39 -3.30 8.85
CA LEU A 245 -1.82 -3.64 8.90
C LEU A 245 -2.16 -4.48 10.13
N LEU A 246 -1.26 -5.41 10.51
CA LEU A 246 -1.43 -6.18 11.74
C LEU A 246 -1.37 -5.26 12.97
N GLU A 247 -0.39 -4.36 13.04
CA GLU A 247 -0.25 -3.40 14.14
C GLU A 247 -1.46 -2.44 14.21
N LEU A 248 -1.93 -1.94 13.07
CA LEU A 248 -3.10 -1.08 12.99
C LEU A 248 -4.37 -1.82 13.44
N ALA A 249 -4.53 -3.09 13.08
CA ALA A 249 -5.63 -3.92 13.56
C ALA A 249 -5.57 -4.13 15.09
N ASP A 250 -4.37 -4.33 15.66
CA ASP A 250 -4.16 -4.50 17.09
C ASP A 250 -4.50 -3.21 17.86
N LEU A 251 -4.02 -2.04 17.40
CA LEU A 251 -4.34 -0.72 17.97
C LEU A 251 -5.85 -0.44 17.93
N ARG A 252 -6.49 -0.68 16.78
CA ARG A 252 -7.94 -0.52 16.62
C ARG A 252 -8.74 -1.46 17.52
N THR A 253 -8.25 -2.68 17.70
CA THR A 253 -8.86 -3.66 18.62
C THR A 253 -8.75 -3.21 20.07
N ALA A 254 -7.58 -2.68 20.48
CA ALA A 254 -7.34 -2.19 21.84
C ALA A 254 -8.28 -1.04 22.22
N ARG A 255 -8.60 -0.15 21.28
CA ARG A 255 -9.56 0.95 21.48
C ARG A 255 -11.03 0.61 21.14
N GLU A 256 -11.35 -0.68 21.03
CA GLU A 256 -12.69 -1.20 20.73
C GLU A 256 -13.30 -0.76 19.38
N ALA A 257 -12.47 -0.30 18.43
CA ALA A 257 -12.89 0.03 17.06
C ALA A 257 -12.98 -1.25 16.19
N LEU A 258 -13.81 -2.20 16.61
CA LEU A 258 -13.83 -3.58 16.08
C LEU A 258 -14.15 -3.66 14.59
N SER A 259 -15.04 -2.80 14.08
CA SER A 259 -15.35 -2.73 12.65
C SER A 259 -14.12 -2.33 11.83
N SER A 260 -13.43 -1.25 12.24
CA SER A 260 -12.22 -0.77 11.56
C SER A 260 -11.08 -1.79 11.63
N ALA A 261 -10.93 -2.50 12.76
CA ALA A 261 -9.97 -3.58 12.89
C ALA A 261 -10.29 -4.74 11.91
N THR A 262 -11.58 -5.11 11.79
CA THR A 262 -12.03 -6.14 10.84
C THR A 262 -11.70 -5.73 9.40
N ASP A 263 -12.03 -4.51 9.00
CA ASP A 263 -11.76 -4.00 7.65
C ASP A 263 -10.26 -3.99 7.32
N THR A 264 -9.41 -3.75 8.33
CA THR A 264 -7.94 -3.79 8.19
C THR A 264 -7.45 -5.19 7.88
N LEU A 265 -7.95 -6.18 8.63
CA LEU A 265 -7.58 -7.59 8.47
C LEU A 265 -8.14 -8.17 7.16
N ASP A 266 -9.35 -7.80 6.78
CA ASP A 266 -9.95 -8.19 5.50
C ASP A 266 -9.14 -7.63 4.31
N ARG A 267 -8.62 -6.39 4.42
CA ARG A 267 -7.72 -5.82 3.40
C ARG A 267 -6.42 -6.61 3.27
N LEU A 268 -5.84 -7.05 4.39
CA LEU A 268 -4.64 -7.90 4.38
C LEU A 268 -4.94 -9.26 3.74
N LEU A 269 -6.00 -9.94 4.19
CA LEU A 269 -6.39 -11.26 3.69
C LEU A 269 -6.85 -11.27 2.23
N ALA A 270 -7.29 -10.13 1.69
CA ALA A 270 -7.57 -9.99 0.26
C ALA A 270 -6.28 -10.03 -0.60
N VAL A 271 -5.13 -9.66 -0.04
CA VAL A 271 -3.83 -9.60 -0.72
C VAL A 271 -2.95 -10.81 -0.38
N ASP A 272 -3.05 -11.32 0.83
CA ASP A 272 -2.39 -12.52 1.33
C ASP A 272 -3.41 -13.40 2.08
N PRO A 273 -4.21 -14.21 1.35
CA PRO A 273 -5.21 -15.10 1.95
C PRO A 273 -4.62 -16.18 2.86
N THR A 274 -3.30 -16.38 2.80
CA THR A 274 -2.54 -17.33 3.61
C THR A 274 -1.87 -16.68 4.82
N ASN A 275 -2.19 -15.42 5.13
CA ASN A 275 -1.65 -14.74 6.30
C ASN A 275 -2.25 -15.27 7.61
N GLU A 276 -1.52 -16.15 8.27
CA GLU A 276 -1.98 -16.83 9.48
C GLU A 276 -2.18 -15.86 10.66
N ALA A 277 -1.26 -14.90 10.82
CA ALA A 277 -1.37 -13.88 11.86
C ALA A 277 -2.64 -13.02 11.71
N ALA A 278 -3.04 -12.73 10.46
CA ALA A 278 -4.26 -11.98 10.17
C ALA A 278 -5.53 -12.80 10.45
N VAL A 279 -5.57 -14.08 10.02
CA VAL A 279 -6.76 -14.91 10.25
C VAL A 279 -6.97 -15.18 11.74
N GLN A 280 -5.90 -15.38 12.52
CA GLN A 280 -5.99 -15.57 13.96
C GLN A 280 -6.63 -14.35 14.65
N ARG A 281 -6.15 -13.13 14.33
CA ARG A 281 -6.75 -11.87 14.81
C ARG A 281 -8.20 -11.73 14.40
N LEU A 282 -8.54 -12.08 13.15
CA LEU A 282 -9.90 -11.97 12.64
C LEU A 282 -10.85 -12.94 13.36
N ILE A 283 -10.44 -14.19 13.60
CA ILE A 283 -11.22 -15.19 14.35
C ILE A 283 -11.55 -14.66 15.75
N VAL A 284 -10.55 -14.15 16.46
CA VAL A 284 -10.70 -13.63 17.83
C VAL A 284 -11.60 -12.41 17.85
N LEU A 285 -11.37 -11.46 16.94
CA LEU A 285 -12.15 -10.22 16.84
C LEU A 285 -13.63 -10.50 16.55
N LEU A 286 -13.91 -11.39 15.60
CA LEU A 286 -15.27 -11.80 15.26
C LEU A 286 -15.95 -12.54 16.41
N ALA A 287 -15.24 -13.44 17.10
CA ALA A 287 -15.78 -14.16 18.25
C ALA A 287 -16.16 -13.19 19.39
N ARG A 288 -15.28 -12.24 19.74
CA ARG A 288 -15.55 -11.20 20.75
C ARG A 288 -16.71 -10.29 20.38
N SER A 289 -16.95 -10.10 19.08
CA SER A 289 -18.08 -9.31 18.56
C SER A 289 -19.40 -10.10 18.50
N GLY A 290 -19.46 -11.32 19.05
CA GLY A 290 -20.64 -12.21 18.95
C GLY A 290 -20.87 -12.80 17.56
N ARG A 291 -19.95 -12.58 16.61
CA ARG A 291 -20.01 -13.00 15.20
C ARG A 291 -19.40 -14.39 15.00
N ARG A 292 -19.73 -15.34 15.88
CA ARG A 292 -19.16 -16.71 15.91
C ARG A 292 -19.22 -17.43 14.56
N GLY A 293 -20.36 -17.35 13.86
CA GLY A 293 -20.51 -17.99 12.55
C GLY A 293 -19.56 -17.42 11.49
N GLU A 294 -19.21 -16.14 11.59
CA GLU A 294 -18.24 -15.50 10.69
C GLU A 294 -16.81 -15.91 11.01
N ALA A 295 -16.47 -16.02 12.30
CA ALA A 295 -15.17 -16.53 12.75
C ALA A 295 -14.92 -17.96 12.23
N ILE A 296 -15.91 -18.85 12.35
CA ILE A 296 -15.86 -20.23 11.81
C ILE A 296 -15.61 -20.21 10.29
N ARG A 297 -16.35 -19.37 9.55
CA ARG A 297 -16.18 -19.27 8.09
C ARG A 297 -14.83 -18.68 7.70
N ALA A 298 -14.27 -17.76 8.48
CA ALA A 298 -12.94 -17.20 8.22
C ALA A 298 -11.86 -18.28 8.32
N PHE A 299 -11.88 -19.09 9.37
CA PHE A 299 -10.99 -20.24 9.52
C PHE A 299 -11.13 -21.25 8.37
N GLN A 300 -12.37 -21.63 8.02
CA GLN A 300 -12.61 -22.62 6.97
C GLN A 300 -12.06 -22.15 5.61
N ARG A 301 -12.32 -20.89 5.23
CA ARG A 301 -11.75 -20.32 3.99
C ARG A 301 -10.23 -20.35 4.00
N PHE A 302 -9.60 -19.96 5.11
CA PHE A 302 -8.15 -19.99 5.25
C PHE A 302 -7.58 -21.40 5.12
N ALA A 303 -8.16 -22.38 5.83
CA ALA A 303 -7.74 -23.77 5.76
C ALA A 303 -7.90 -24.36 4.35
N ASP A 304 -8.98 -24.01 3.64
CA ASP A 304 -9.21 -24.42 2.26
C ASP A 304 -8.14 -23.87 1.32
N VAL A 305 -7.75 -22.59 1.46
CA VAL A 305 -6.69 -21.99 0.63
C VAL A 305 -5.34 -22.65 0.91
N LEU A 306 -4.93 -22.81 2.18
CA LEU A 306 -3.66 -23.48 2.52
C LEU A 306 -3.58 -24.89 1.95
N LYS A 307 -4.68 -25.64 2.04
CA LYS A 307 -4.75 -26.99 1.49
C LYS A 307 -4.68 -26.99 -0.04
N GLN A 308 -5.35 -26.06 -0.71
CA GLN A 308 -5.38 -25.99 -2.17
C GLN A 308 -4.06 -25.52 -2.78
N GLU A 309 -3.41 -24.52 -2.20
CA GLU A 309 -2.20 -23.90 -2.76
C GLU A 309 -0.91 -24.60 -2.31
N TYR A 310 -0.87 -25.08 -1.06
CA TYR A 310 0.36 -25.59 -0.45
C TYR A 310 0.24 -27.02 0.07
N ASN A 311 -0.97 -27.61 0.07
CA ASN A 311 -1.25 -28.92 0.66
C ASN A 311 -0.79 -29.05 2.12
N ILE A 312 -0.92 -27.96 2.88
CA ILE A 312 -0.61 -27.91 4.32
C ILE A 312 -1.87 -27.62 5.13
N ALA A 313 -1.83 -27.96 6.42
CA ALA A 313 -2.86 -27.60 7.38
C ALA A 313 -2.51 -26.28 8.09
N PRO A 314 -3.50 -25.55 8.63
CA PRO A 314 -3.26 -24.46 9.57
C PRO A 314 -2.39 -24.88 10.76
N LEU A 315 -1.65 -23.93 11.32
CA LEU A 315 -0.88 -24.12 12.56
C LEU A 315 -1.77 -24.59 13.71
N LEU A 316 -1.14 -25.17 14.74
CA LEU A 316 -1.85 -25.72 15.89
C LEU A 316 -2.63 -24.63 16.62
N GLU A 317 -2.01 -23.47 16.80
CA GLU A 317 -2.56 -22.29 17.46
C GLU A 317 -3.85 -21.83 16.76
N THR A 318 -3.82 -21.77 15.42
CA THR A 318 -4.98 -21.38 14.60
C THR A 318 -6.13 -22.39 14.72
N ARG A 319 -5.80 -23.70 14.77
CA ARG A 319 -6.80 -24.77 14.99
C ARG A 319 -7.40 -24.69 16.39
N SER A 320 -6.60 -24.43 17.41
CA SER A 320 -7.09 -24.28 18.79
C SER A 320 -8.02 -23.08 18.96
N LEU A 321 -7.75 -21.95 18.28
CA LEU A 321 -8.67 -20.82 18.24
C LEU A 321 -10.02 -21.22 17.61
N TYR A 322 -9.98 -21.92 16.49
CA TYR A 322 -11.18 -22.43 15.82
C TYR A 322 -12.00 -23.37 16.73
N GLU A 323 -11.36 -24.34 17.38
CA GLU A 323 -12.01 -25.30 18.27
C GLU A 323 -12.66 -24.62 19.48
N THR A 324 -12.02 -23.60 20.05
CA THR A 324 -12.56 -22.80 21.16
C THR A 324 -13.80 -22.02 20.73
N VAL A 325 -13.72 -21.34 19.58
CA VAL A 325 -14.89 -20.67 18.98
C VAL A 325 -16.00 -21.68 18.64
N GLN A 326 -15.64 -22.90 18.22
CA GLN A 326 -16.59 -23.96 17.93
C GLN A 326 -17.27 -24.51 19.20
N ARG A 327 -16.63 -24.46 20.37
CA ARG A 327 -17.26 -24.78 21.66
C ARG A 327 -18.10 -23.63 22.23
N GLY A 328 -17.99 -22.43 21.65
CA GLY A 328 -18.69 -21.23 22.14
C GLY A 328 -17.96 -20.56 23.30
N GLU A 329 -16.68 -20.88 23.47
CA GLU A 329 -15.80 -20.30 24.48
C GLU A 329 -15.09 -19.06 23.91
N ASP A 330 -14.57 -18.20 24.79
CA ASP A 330 -13.85 -16.99 24.38
C ASP A 330 -12.41 -17.34 23.94
N PRO A 331 -12.05 -17.18 22.65
CA PRO A 331 -10.71 -17.48 22.15
C PRO A 331 -9.63 -16.52 22.70
N ALA A 332 -10.00 -15.38 23.29
CA ALA A 332 -9.03 -14.46 23.89
C ALA A 332 -8.30 -15.06 25.10
N VAL A 333 -8.89 -16.06 25.76
CA VAL A 333 -8.28 -16.76 26.90
C VAL A 333 -7.01 -17.52 26.46
N LEU A 334 -7.06 -18.19 25.29
CA LEU A 334 -5.92 -18.93 24.75
C LEU A 334 -4.75 -18.03 24.36
N LEU A 335 -5.01 -16.83 23.82
CA LEU A 335 -3.96 -15.87 23.48
C LEU A 335 -3.25 -15.32 24.72
N ARG A 336 -3.97 -15.16 25.84
CA ARG A 336 -3.38 -14.72 27.12
C ARG A 336 -2.51 -15.80 27.75
N GLU A 337 -2.90 -17.06 27.62
CA GLU A 337 -2.14 -18.21 28.14
C GLU A 337 -0.89 -18.53 27.31
N GLN A 338 -0.92 -18.23 26.01
CA GLN A 338 0.23 -18.40 25.10
C GLN A 338 1.19 -17.19 25.10
N GLY A 339 0.74 -16.03 25.59
CA GLY A 339 1.41 -14.73 25.50
C GLY A 339 2.30 -14.33 26.69
N ASN A 340 3.19 -15.21 27.17
CA ASN A 340 4.34 -14.81 28.00
C ASN A 340 5.59 -14.46 27.13
N LEU A 341 5.35 -14.06 25.89
CA LEU A 341 6.32 -13.46 24.97
C LEU A 341 5.67 -12.22 24.34
N GLU A 342 5.95 -11.08 24.97
CA GLU A 342 5.61 -9.70 24.60
C GLU A 342 4.14 -9.26 24.74
N GLY A 343 3.87 -8.64 25.90
CA GLY A 343 2.61 -7.95 26.19
C GLY A 343 2.34 -6.77 25.26
N ARG A 344 1.44 -6.96 24.30
CA ARG A 344 0.69 -5.91 23.58
C ARG A 344 -0.72 -6.37 23.17
N LEU A 345 -1.43 -7.10 24.05
CA LEU A 345 -2.83 -7.49 23.82
C LEU A 345 -3.72 -7.36 25.07
N LEU A 346 -3.54 -6.29 25.85
CA LEU A 346 -4.52 -5.83 26.84
C LEU A 346 -4.70 -4.31 26.75
#